data_AF-A0A1W5ZNK0-F1
#
_entry.id   AF-A0A1W5ZNK0-F1
#
_cell.length_a   1.000
_cell.length_b   1.000
_cell.length_c   1.000
_cell.angle_alpha   90.00
_cell.angle_beta   90.00
_cell.angle_gamma   90.00
#
_symmetry.space_group_name_H-M   'P 1'
#
loop_
_entity.id
_entity.type
_entity.pdbx_description
1 polymer ?
#
loop_
_entity_poly.entity_id
_entity_poly.type
_entity_poly.pdbx_seq_one_letter_code
_entity_poly.pdbx_strand_id
1 'polypeptide(L)'
;RKFMRTQTSPMQARTLEKHDFSQGPLKMISPGVVYRRDTDDPTHSHQFHQVEGLVIDKHITMADLKGTLQVLAHELFGDKFDVRLRPS
;
A
#
# COMPACT_ATOMS: atom_id res chain seq x y z
N ARG A 1 5.67 -13.06 -22.29
CA ARG A 1 6.62 -11.92 -22.31
C ARG A 1 6.80 -11.44 -20.86
N LYS A 2 8.03 -11.15 -20.40
CA LYS A 2 8.26 -10.60 -19.04
C LYS A 2 8.07 -9.07 -19.07
N PHE A 3 7.58 -8.51 -17.97
CA PHE A 3 7.37 -7.07 -17.79
C PHE A 3 7.98 -6.60 -16.48
N MET A 4 8.31 -5.31 -16.40
CA MET A 4 8.63 -4.65 -15.14
C MET A 4 7.34 -4.37 -14.38
N ARG A 5 7.36 -4.50 -13.04
CA ARG A 5 6.17 -4.24 -12.22
C ARG A 5 5.82 -2.74 -12.22
N THR A 6 4.55 -2.43 -12.41
CA THR A 6 4.02 -1.06 -12.45
C THR A 6 3.55 -0.55 -11.09
N GLN A 7 3.39 -1.47 -10.14
CA GLN A 7 2.99 -1.25 -8.76
C GLN A 7 3.51 -2.40 -7.88
N THR A 8 3.39 -2.27 -6.56
CA THR A 8 3.83 -3.30 -5.61
C THR A 8 2.73 -4.34 -5.29
N SER A 9 1.49 -4.11 -5.70
CA SER A 9 0.35 -5.04 -5.49
C SER A 9 0.55 -6.48 -6.00
N PRO A 10 1.35 -6.79 -7.05
CA PRO A 10 1.65 -8.19 -7.37
C PRO A 10 2.27 -8.97 -6.21
N MET A 11 2.90 -8.29 -5.24
CA MET A 11 3.37 -8.94 -4.02
C MET A 11 2.23 -9.34 -3.08
N GLN A 12 1.12 -8.60 -3.05
CA GLN A 12 -0.04 -8.93 -2.23
C GLN A 12 -0.63 -10.29 -2.63
N ALA A 13 -0.83 -10.53 -3.93
CA ALA A 13 -1.31 -11.82 -4.43
C ALA A 13 -0.35 -12.97 -4.08
N ARG A 14 0.96 -12.78 -4.28
CA ARG A 14 1.98 -13.78 -3.96
C ARG A 14 2.07 -14.09 -2.46
N THR A 15 1.86 -13.08 -1.61
CA THR A 15 1.81 -13.28 -0.16
C THR A 15 0.52 -14.00 0.22
N LEU A 16 -0.61 -13.61 -0.36
CA LEU A 16 -1.91 -14.25 -0.11
C LEU A 16 -1.91 -15.74 -0.48
N GLU A 17 -1.32 -16.12 -1.61
CA GLU A 17 -1.18 -17.53 -2.04
C GLU A 17 -0.39 -18.40 -1.04
N LYS A 18 0.51 -17.79 -0.28
CA LYS A 18 1.39 -18.48 0.67
C LYS A 18 0.93 -18.36 2.12
N HIS A 19 -0.04 -17.50 2.40
CA HIS A 19 -0.46 -17.20 3.76
C HIS A 19 -1.35 -18.31 4.30
N ASP A 20 -1.03 -18.81 5.49
CA ASP A 20 -1.90 -19.72 6.23
C ASP A 20 -2.75 -18.93 7.22
N PHE A 21 -4.05 -18.80 6.93
CA PHE A 21 -5.00 -18.10 7.79
C PHE A 21 -5.29 -18.81 9.13
N SER A 22 -4.82 -20.05 9.34
CA SER A 22 -4.83 -20.68 10.67
C SER A 22 -3.88 -19.96 11.65
N GLN A 23 -2.85 -19.29 11.13
CA GLN A 23 -1.87 -18.52 11.89
C GLN A 23 -2.32 -17.08 12.18
N GLY A 24 -3.56 -16.74 11.82
CA GLY A 24 -4.16 -15.43 12.05
C GLY A 24 -4.21 -14.53 10.80
N PRO A 25 -4.47 -13.24 11.00
CA PRO A 25 -4.68 -12.30 9.91
C PRO A 25 -3.43 -12.07 9.07
N LEU A 26 -3.64 -11.85 7.77
CA LEU A 26 -2.57 -11.36 6.92
C LEU A 26 -2.44 -9.84 7.11
N LYS A 27 -1.30 -9.39 7.61
CA LYS A 27 -0.93 -7.97 7.67
C LYS A 27 0.43 -7.81 7.01
N MET A 28 0.52 -7.00 5.96
CA MET A 28 1.78 -6.84 5.23
C MET A 28 1.98 -5.42 4.70
N ILE A 29 3.26 -5.04 4.57
CA ILE A 29 3.73 -3.85 3.86
C ILE A 29 4.68 -4.31 2.75
N SER A 30 4.54 -3.74 1.56
CA SER A 30 5.35 -4.05 0.39
C SER A 30 6.00 -2.79 -0.18
N PRO A 31 7.19 -2.40 0.32
CA PRO A 31 7.97 -1.32 -0.29
C PRO A 31 8.72 -1.83 -1.54
N GLY A 32 8.89 -0.97 -2.54
CA GLY A 32 9.77 -1.30 -3.66
C GLY A 32 9.76 -0.33 -4.83
N VAL A 33 10.77 -0.48 -5.68
CA VAL A 33 10.88 0.22 -6.96
C VAL A 33 9.81 -0.27 -7.94
N VAL A 34 9.13 0.65 -8.61
CA VAL A 34 8.13 0.41 -9.64
C VAL A 34 8.45 1.23 -10.90
N TYR A 35 7.89 0.80 -12.03
CA TYR A 35 8.21 1.37 -13.34
C TYR A 35 6.93 1.76 -14.09
N ARG A 36 6.86 2.99 -14.57
CA ARG A 36 5.77 3.49 -15.41
C ARG A 36 6.31 4.13 -16.67
N ARG A 37 5.48 4.16 -17.71
CA ARG A 37 5.83 4.81 -18.99
C ARG A 37 5.46 6.29 -18.92
N ASP A 38 6.01 6.98 -17.93
CA ASP A 38 5.83 8.41 -17.73
C ASP A 38 7.03 9.13 -18.33
N THR A 39 6.81 10.33 -18.91
CA THR A 39 7.91 11.18 -19.38
C THR A 39 8.52 11.86 -18.17
N ASP A 40 9.84 11.83 -18.05
CA ASP A 40 10.52 12.47 -16.93
C ASP A 40 10.35 13.99 -16.99
N ASP A 41 9.83 14.54 -15.89
CA ASP A 41 9.66 15.96 -15.65
C ASP A 41 9.80 16.24 -14.13
N PRO A 42 9.74 17.50 -13.64
CA PRO A 42 9.93 17.80 -12.22
C PRO A 42 8.98 17.08 -11.24
N THR A 43 7.86 16.54 -11.73
CA THR A 43 6.83 15.86 -10.93
C THR A 43 6.60 14.41 -11.33
N HIS A 44 7.21 13.93 -12.41
CA HIS A 44 7.05 12.58 -12.94
C HIS A 44 8.41 11.90 -13.18
N SER A 45 8.48 10.62 -12.81
CA SER A 45 9.63 9.77 -13.07
C SER A 45 9.16 8.42 -13.58
N HIS A 46 9.80 7.91 -14.63
CA HIS A 46 9.55 6.55 -15.12
C HIS A 46 9.91 5.46 -14.09
N GLN A 47 10.76 5.78 -13.11
CA GLN A 47 11.15 4.91 -12.01
C GLN A 47 10.99 5.61 -10.66
N PHE A 48 10.24 5.02 -9.74
CA PHE A 48 10.03 5.57 -8.40
C PHE A 48 9.72 4.46 -7.38
N HIS A 49 9.57 4.84 -6.12
CA HIS A 49 9.26 3.89 -5.05
C HIS A 49 7.79 3.98 -4.66
N GLN A 50 7.17 2.83 -4.46
CA GLN A 50 5.87 2.72 -3.83
C GLN A 50 5.97 1.92 -2.54
N VAL A 51 5.04 2.20 -1.63
CA VAL A 51 4.79 1.41 -0.43
C VAL A 51 3.30 1.12 -0.42
N GLU A 52 2.93 -0.16 -0.50
CA GLU A 52 1.54 -0.59 -0.36
C GLU A 52 1.37 -1.42 0.92
N GLY A 53 0.22 -1.27 1.58
CA GLY A 53 -0.18 -2.07 2.73
C GLY A 53 -1.42 -2.90 2.42
N LEU A 54 -1.50 -4.08 3.02
CA LEU A 54 -2.65 -4.97 2.92
C LEU A 54 -2.94 -5.60 4.29
N VAL A 55 -4.20 -5.53 4.71
CA VAL A 55 -4.72 -6.25 5.87
C VAL A 55 -5.91 -7.08 5.43
N ILE A 56 -5.87 -8.39 5.68
CA ILE A 56 -6.97 -9.32 5.43
C ILE A 56 -7.24 -10.08 6.73
N ASP A 57 -8.44 -9.87 7.26
CA ASP A 57 -8.98 -10.58 8.41
C ASP A 57 -10.51 -10.59 8.33
N LYS A 58 -11.14 -11.39 9.19
CA LYS A 58 -12.57 -11.34 9.42
C LYS A 58 -12.95 -9.97 10.02
N HIS A 59 -14.06 -9.41 9.54
CA HIS A 59 -14.65 -8.18 10.05
C HIS A 59 -13.80 -6.90 9.89
N ILE A 60 -12.75 -6.91 9.05
CA ILE A 60 -12.06 -5.66 8.67
C ILE A 60 -13.02 -4.73 7.94
N THR A 61 -12.97 -3.45 8.31
CA THR A 61 -13.85 -2.40 7.79
C THR A 61 -13.05 -1.23 7.22
N MET A 62 -13.74 -0.30 6.56
CA MET A 62 -13.14 0.96 6.12
C MET A 62 -12.68 1.85 7.30
N ALA A 63 -13.24 1.66 8.50
CA ALA A 63 -12.79 2.38 9.69
C ALA A 63 -11.37 1.97 10.09
N ASP A 64 -11.02 0.69 9.95
CA ASP A 64 -9.66 0.18 10.21
C ASP A 64 -8.64 0.77 9.24
N LEU A 65 -9.00 0.89 7.96
CA LEU A 65 -8.17 1.56 6.96
C LEU A 65 -7.97 3.04 7.31
N LYS A 66 -9.06 3.75 7.65
CA LYS A 66 -8.98 5.16 8.05
C LYS A 66 -8.10 5.34 9.29
N GLY A 67 -8.29 4.52 10.32
CA GLY A 67 -7.50 4.58 11.55
C GLY A 67 -6.02 4.30 11.30
N THR A 68 -5.71 3.31 10.46
CA THR A 68 -4.32 2.99 10.07
C THR A 68 -3.66 4.17 9.35
N LEU A 69 -4.36 4.79 8.40
CA LEU A 69 -3.84 5.97 7.70
C LEU A 69 -3.70 7.19 8.61
N GLN A 70 -4.58 7.34 9.59
CA GLN A 70 -4.50 8.42 10.58
C GLN A 70 -3.28 8.27 11.48
N VAL A 71 -3.02 7.06 12.01
CA VAL A 71 -1.80 6.77 12.78
C VAL A 71 -0.56 7.05 11.93
N LEU A 72 -0.52 6.58 10.68
CA LEU A 72 0.59 6.85 9.78
C LEU A 72 0.82 8.36 9.57
N ALA A 73 -0.25 9.12 9.35
CA ALA A 73 -0.14 10.57 9.16
C ALA A 73 0.37 11.28 10.42
N HIS A 74 -0.07 10.87 11.61
CA HIS A 74 0.38 11.45 12.87
C HIS A 74 1.85 11.13 13.14
N GLU A 75 2.30 9.89 12.88
CA GLU A 75 3.72 9.50 13.05
C GLU A 75 4.65 10.26 12.09
N LEU A 76 4.18 10.60 10.88
CA LEU A 76 4.99 11.29 9.87
C LEU A 76 4.95 12.83 10.01
N PHE A 77 3.81 13.39 10.40
CA PHE A 77 3.56 14.84 10.31
C PHE A 77 3.16 15.47 11.66
N GLY A 78 2.86 14.67 12.67
CA GLY A 78 2.38 15.10 13.99
C GLY A 78 0.85 15.16 14.12
N ASP A 79 0.37 15.14 15.36
CA ASP A 79 -1.06 14.95 15.72
C ASP A 79 -2.01 16.08 15.30
N LYS A 80 -1.49 17.17 14.74
CA LYS A 80 -2.30 18.32 14.30
C LYS A 80 -2.95 18.12 12.92
N PHE A 81 -2.65 17.02 12.23
CA PHE A 81 -3.05 16.79 10.84
C PHE A 81 -4.07 15.66 10.72
N ASP A 82 -5.21 15.96 10.10
CA ASP A 82 -6.28 14.99 9.83
C ASP A 82 -6.16 14.32 8.46
N VAL A 83 -6.69 13.09 8.36
CA VAL A 83 -6.81 12.33 7.10
C VAL A 83 -8.22 12.48 6.51
N ARG A 84 -8.27 12.81 5.21
CA ARG A 84 -9.52 12.91 4.44
C ARG A 84 -9.58 11.84 3.35
N LEU A 85 -10.50 10.88 3.49
CA LEU A 85 -10.81 9.89 2.46
C LEU A 85 -11.88 10.44 1.50
N ARG A 86 -11.67 10.27 0.20
CA ARG A 86 -12.62 10.60 -0.87
C ARG A 86 -12.82 9.37 -1.75
N PRO A 87 -14.06 9.05 -2.17
CA PRO A 87 -14.28 8.04 -3.20
C PRO A 87 -13.49 8.40 -4.47
N SER A 88 -12.80 7.41 -5.03
CA SER A 88 -11.98 7.52 -6.24
C SER A 88 -12.67 6.93 -7.45
#